data_AF-A0A6B2LRJ9-F1
#
_entry.id   AF-A0A6B2LRJ9-F1
#
_cell.length_a   1.000
_cell.length_b   1.000
_cell.length_c   1.000
_cell.angle_alpha   90.00
_cell.angle_beta   90.00
_cell.angle_gamma   90.00
#
_symmetry.space_group_name_H-M   'P 1'
#
loop_
_entity.id
_entity.type
_entity.pdbx_description
1 polymer ?
#
loop_
_entity_poly.entity_id
_entity_poly.type
_entity_poly.pdbx_seq_one_letter_code
_entity_poly.pdbx_strand_id
1 'polypeptide(L)'
;MFTTGESLDSFVQTAYDCAPGFWGKNCSLRCPCAASSTCNSFIIEYTCTCLPNTYGVNCENTCKNCHGALCDDGSTGTGICLCNSTQYGPECLTCSCIHGTCSSGSNGTGCICNEGYKGTYCETKIDS
;
A
#
# COMPACT_ATOMS: atom_id res chain seq x y z
N MET A 1 48.58 20.74 -7.86
CA MET A 1 47.85 21.30 -9.02
C MET A 1 47.84 20.24 -10.10
N PHE A 2 46.70 19.62 -10.37
CA PHE A 2 46.51 18.78 -11.57
C PHE A 2 45.19 19.16 -12.22
N THR A 3 45.28 19.36 -13.52
CA THR A 3 44.27 19.85 -14.46
C THR A 3 43.91 18.72 -15.42
N THR A 4 42.61 18.45 -15.62
CA THR A 4 42.00 17.74 -16.75
C THR A 4 40.54 18.24 -16.82
N GLY A 5 40.08 18.93 -17.88
CA GLY A 5 39.43 18.34 -19.08
C GLY A 5 38.17 17.55 -18.69
N GLU A 6 36.92 17.81 -19.09
CA GLU A 6 36.35 18.53 -20.24
C GLU A 6 34.88 18.99 -19.96
N SER A 7 34.41 19.90 -20.84
CA SER A 7 33.04 20.36 -21.16
C SER A 7 32.10 20.91 -20.07
N LEU A 8 31.93 22.23 -20.09
CA LEU A 8 30.73 22.92 -19.62
C LEU A 8 29.56 22.60 -20.57
N ASP A 9 28.58 21.81 -20.12
CA ASP A 9 27.21 21.97 -20.59
C ASP A 9 26.30 22.40 -19.44
N SER A 10 25.47 23.38 -19.74
CA SER A 10 24.60 24.08 -18.82
C SER A 10 23.40 23.19 -18.50
N PHE A 11 23.02 23.05 -17.22
CA PHE A 11 21.74 22.52 -16.70
C PHE A 11 21.49 21.05 -16.29
N VAL A 12 22.45 20.10 -16.25
CA VAL A 12 22.17 18.77 -15.66
C VAL A 12 23.33 18.30 -14.77
N GLN A 13 23.24 18.58 -13.46
CA GLN A 13 24.12 17.98 -12.47
C GLN A 13 23.74 16.50 -12.34
N THR A 14 24.50 15.64 -12.99
CA THR A 14 24.41 14.18 -12.97
C THR A 14 24.24 13.65 -11.55
N ALA A 15 23.09 13.03 -11.28
CA ALA A 15 22.86 12.24 -10.09
C ALA A 15 23.84 11.06 -10.11
N TYR A 16 24.88 11.12 -9.28
CA TYR A 16 25.70 9.95 -9.02
C TYR A 16 24.87 8.98 -8.18
N ASP A 17 24.58 7.81 -8.73
CA ASP A 17 23.92 6.75 -7.99
C ASP A 17 24.88 6.23 -6.91
N CYS A 18 24.42 6.19 -5.67
CA CYS A 18 25.16 5.58 -4.59
C CYS A 18 25.21 4.05 -4.75
N ALA A 19 26.18 3.40 -4.11
CA ALA A 19 26.17 1.94 -4.00
C ALA A 19 24.81 1.47 -3.39
N PRO A 20 24.28 0.31 -3.81
CA PRO A 20 22.98 -0.17 -3.33
C PRO A 20 22.86 -0.11 -1.80
N GLY A 21 21.79 0.54 -1.32
CA GLY A 21 21.51 0.66 0.11
C GLY A 21 22.11 1.90 0.81
N PHE A 22 22.73 2.82 0.06
CA PHE A 22 23.26 4.09 0.59
C PHE A 22 22.66 5.31 -0.10
N TRP A 23 22.61 6.46 0.58
CA TRP A 23 22.10 7.73 0.02
C TRP A 23 22.77 8.94 0.68
N GLY A 24 22.40 10.15 0.22
CA GLY A 24 22.86 11.42 0.77
C GLY A 24 24.19 11.90 0.18
N LYS A 25 24.62 13.11 0.58
CA LYS A 25 25.91 13.69 0.16
C LYS A 25 27.05 12.73 0.52
N ASN A 26 27.87 12.37 -0.46
CA ASN A 26 28.96 11.38 -0.33
C ASN A 26 28.50 9.95 0.06
N CYS A 27 27.23 9.58 -0.14
CA CYS A 27 26.71 8.22 0.10
C CYS A 27 26.97 7.69 1.53
N SER A 28 26.99 8.59 2.51
CA SER A 28 27.35 8.25 3.90
C SER A 28 26.15 7.83 4.76
N LEU A 29 24.92 7.92 4.23
CA LEU A 29 23.72 7.52 4.94
C LEU A 29 23.25 6.15 4.44
N ARG A 30 22.84 5.28 5.34
CA ARG A 30 22.19 4.01 4.99
C ARG A 30 20.73 4.26 4.63
N CYS A 31 20.21 3.60 3.61
CA CYS A 31 18.79 3.66 3.31
C CYS A 31 17.97 3.14 4.49
N PRO A 32 16.92 3.88 4.91
CA PRO A 32 16.06 3.48 6.02
C PRO A 32 15.00 2.43 5.62
N CYS A 33 14.98 1.99 4.37
CA CYS A 33 14.03 1.00 3.87
C CYS A 33 14.13 -0.34 4.64
N ALA A 34 13.01 -1.02 4.83
CA ALA A 34 12.90 -2.31 5.50
C ALA A 34 13.76 -3.39 4.82
N ALA A 35 14.14 -4.43 5.57
CA ALA A 35 14.98 -5.50 5.06
C ALA A 35 14.39 -6.12 3.78
N SER A 36 15.22 -6.31 2.75
CA SER A 36 14.84 -6.86 1.44
C SER A 36 14.03 -5.94 0.51
N SER A 37 13.72 -4.71 0.91
CA SER A 37 13.21 -3.69 0.00
C SER A 37 14.34 -3.09 -0.86
N THR A 38 13.99 -2.61 -2.05
CA THR A 38 14.98 -2.00 -2.95
C THR A 38 15.08 -0.51 -2.66
N CYS A 39 16.29 -0.02 -2.40
CA CYS A 39 16.54 1.41 -2.25
C CYS A 39 16.92 2.00 -3.60
N ASN A 40 16.10 2.92 -4.12
CA ASN A 40 16.47 3.76 -5.24
C ASN A 40 16.94 5.09 -4.66
N SER A 41 18.24 5.32 -4.71
CA SER A 41 18.90 6.41 -4.00
C SER A 41 19.61 7.34 -4.95
N PHE A 42 19.29 8.62 -4.84
CA PHE A 42 20.05 9.71 -5.43
C PHE A 42 20.82 10.45 -4.31
N ILE A 43 21.62 11.43 -4.72
CA ILE A 43 22.42 12.27 -3.82
C ILE A 43 21.55 13.02 -2.80
N ILE A 44 20.39 13.49 -3.27
CA ILE A 44 19.53 14.44 -2.55
C ILE A 44 18.28 13.79 -1.96
N GLU A 45 17.86 12.65 -2.51
CA GLU A 45 16.63 11.96 -2.11
C GLU A 45 16.79 10.45 -2.24
N TYR A 46 15.92 9.71 -1.56
CA TYR A 46 15.80 8.27 -1.69
C TYR A 46 14.34 7.88 -1.80
N THR A 47 14.07 6.76 -2.45
CA THR A 47 12.77 6.10 -2.46
C THR A 47 12.95 4.62 -2.19
N CYS A 48 11.97 4.01 -1.51
CA CYS A 48 11.96 2.57 -1.26
C CYS A 48 10.93 1.92 -2.19
N THR A 49 11.35 0.90 -2.93
CA THR A 49 10.42 -0.02 -3.59
C THR A 49 10.12 -1.16 -2.64
N CYS A 50 8.88 -1.20 -2.17
CA CYS A 50 8.43 -2.19 -1.20
C CYS A 50 8.25 -3.57 -1.83
N LEU A 51 8.42 -4.60 -0.99
CA LEU A 51 8.00 -5.94 -1.36
C LEU A 51 6.46 -6.00 -1.39
N PRO A 52 5.88 -6.95 -2.16
CA PRO A 52 4.43 -7.16 -2.14
C PRO A 52 3.91 -7.32 -0.71
N ASN A 53 2.78 -6.69 -0.41
CA ASN A 53 2.16 -6.67 0.93
C ASN A 53 2.94 -5.91 2.01
N THR A 54 3.88 -5.05 1.64
CA THR A 54 4.54 -4.12 2.59
C THR A 54 4.32 -2.67 2.17
N TYR A 55 4.18 -1.78 3.13
CA TYR A 55 3.80 -0.39 2.87
C TYR A 55 4.40 0.61 3.85
N GLY A 56 4.25 1.89 3.52
CA GLY A 56 4.85 3.01 4.24
C GLY A 56 6.13 3.50 3.56
N VAL A 57 6.54 4.73 3.84
CA VAL A 57 7.64 5.40 3.11
C VAL A 57 8.94 4.61 3.13
N ASN A 58 9.16 3.80 4.17
CA ASN A 58 10.31 2.92 4.33
C ASN A 58 9.94 1.44 4.27
N CYS A 59 8.74 1.09 3.80
CA CYS A 59 8.20 -0.27 3.75
C CYS A 59 8.18 -0.95 5.13
N GLU A 60 8.03 -0.17 6.20
CA GLU A 60 8.14 -0.60 7.58
C GLU A 60 6.89 -1.34 8.09
N ASN A 61 5.78 -1.24 7.36
CA ASN A 61 4.51 -1.86 7.72
C ASN A 61 4.20 -3.05 6.81
N THR A 62 3.38 -3.98 7.32
CA THR A 62 2.90 -5.15 6.58
C THR A 62 1.38 -5.10 6.46
N CYS A 63 0.86 -5.44 5.30
CA CYS A 63 -0.57 -5.49 5.04
C CYS A 63 -1.28 -6.51 5.95
N LYS A 64 -2.53 -6.20 6.29
CA LYS A 64 -3.42 -7.12 7.02
C LYS A 64 -3.99 -8.19 6.09
N ASN A 65 -4.65 -9.19 6.67
CA ASN A 65 -5.39 -10.17 5.88
C ASN A 65 -6.66 -9.51 5.31
N CYS A 66 -6.72 -9.40 3.99
CA CYS A 66 -7.84 -8.80 3.27
C CYS A 66 -8.81 -9.84 2.68
N HIS A 67 -8.80 -11.08 3.19
CA HIS A 67 -9.71 -12.18 2.76
C HIS A 67 -9.77 -12.37 1.25
N GLY A 68 -8.60 -12.33 0.60
CA GLY A 68 -8.45 -12.48 -0.85
C GLY A 68 -8.58 -11.19 -1.65
N ALA A 69 -8.89 -10.05 -1.02
CA ALA A 69 -8.77 -8.73 -1.63
C ALA A 69 -7.31 -8.23 -1.63
N LEU A 70 -7.04 -7.20 -2.44
CA LEU A 70 -5.74 -6.52 -2.46
C LEU A 70 -5.61 -5.58 -1.27
N CYS A 71 -4.38 -5.35 -0.84
CA CYS A 71 -4.02 -4.28 0.09
C CYS A 71 -3.45 -3.10 -0.72
N ASP A 72 -3.69 -1.88 -0.26
CA ASP A 72 -2.98 -0.69 -0.73
C ASP A 72 -1.53 -0.68 -0.18
N ASP A 73 -0.63 -1.32 -0.93
CA ASP A 73 0.78 -1.51 -0.57
C ASP A 73 1.72 -0.49 -1.24
N GLY A 74 3.03 -0.61 -0.99
CA GLY A 74 4.02 0.31 -1.56
C GLY A 74 4.38 1.50 -0.67
N SER A 75 5.32 2.33 -1.13
CA SER A 75 5.89 3.41 -0.32
C SER A 75 4.91 4.53 0.01
N THR A 76 3.86 4.68 -0.80
CA THR A 76 2.73 5.59 -0.59
C THR A 76 1.48 4.88 -0.08
N GLY A 77 1.53 3.56 0.07
CA GLY A 77 0.38 2.74 0.47
C GLY A 77 -0.06 3.05 1.89
N THR A 78 -1.36 2.90 2.14
CA THR A 78 -2.01 3.12 3.43
C THR A 78 -2.20 1.84 4.25
N GLY A 79 -2.05 0.67 3.62
CA GLY A 79 -2.31 -0.63 4.25
C GLY A 79 -3.79 -0.99 4.34
N ILE A 80 -4.69 -0.16 3.77
CA ILE A 80 -6.13 -0.42 3.75
C ILE A 80 -6.43 -1.51 2.71
N CYS A 81 -7.33 -2.43 3.05
CA CYS A 81 -7.81 -3.42 2.12
C CYS A 81 -8.75 -2.79 1.07
N LEU A 82 -8.47 -3.07 -0.21
CA LEU A 82 -9.21 -2.62 -1.38
C LEU A 82 -10.32 -3.64 -1.70
N CYS A 83 -11.46 -3.51 -1.00
CA CYS A 83 -12.55 -4.47 -1.10
C CYS A 83 -13.21 -4.44 -2.48
N ASN A 84 -13.58 -5.62 -2.98
CA ASN A 84 -14.46 -5.72 -4.14
C ASN A 84 -15.93 -5.44 -3.73
N SER A 85 -16.84 -5.40 -4.72
CA SER A 85 -18.26 -5.12 -4.50
C SER A 85 -19.02 -6.16 -3.68
N THR A 86 -18.42 -7.32 -3.39
CA THR A 86 -18.99 -8.41 -2.58
C THR A 86 -18.38 -8.50 -1.19
N GLN A 87 -17.54 -7.54 -0.80
CA GLN A 87 -16.82 -7.54 0.45
C GLN A 87 -17.07 -6.26 1.25
N TYR A 88 -16.94 -6.35 2.58
CA TYR A 88 -17.21 -5.24 3.49
C TYR A 88 -16.23 -5.19 4.67
N GLY A 89 -16.14 -3.99 5.27
CA GLY A 89 -15.36 -3.74 6.47
C GLY A 89 -13.85 -3.68 6.23
N PRO A 90 -13.06 -3.41 7.29
CA PRO A 90 -11.64 -3.12 7.18
C PRO A 90 -10.78 -4.30 6.70
N GLU A 91 -11.31 -5.53 6.80
CA GLU A 91 -10.64 -6.77 6.37
C GLU A 91 -11.28 -7.39 5.11
N CYS A 92 -12.22 -6.67 4.47
CA CYS A 92 -12.94 -7.13 3.28
C CYS A 92 -13.60 -8.51 3.44
N LEU A 93 -14.35 -8.68 4.53
CA LEU A 93 -15.14 -9.89 4.77
C LEU A 93 -16.18 -10.07 3.67
N THR A 94 -16.45 -11.31 3.27
CA THR A 94 -17.41 -11.59 2.19
C THR A 94 -18.85 -11.37 2.68
N CYS A 95 -19.66 -10.69 1.86
CA CYS A 95 -21.10 -10.58 2.05
C CYS A 95 -21.78 -11.89 1.67
N SER A 96 -22.49 -12.50 2.62
CA SER A 96 -23.27 -13.74 2.41
C SER A 96 -24.78 -13.50 2.50
N CYS A 97 -25.25 -12.35 2.01
CA CYS A 97 -26.64 -11.91 2.18
C CYS A 97 -27.63 -12.78 1.39
N ILE A 98 -28.62 -13.35 2.08
CA ILE A 98 -29.66 -14.20 1.48
C ILE A 98 -30.80 -13.32 0.94
N HIS A 99 -31.40 -12.48 1.80
CA HIS A 99 -32.49 -11.57 1.43
C HIS A 99 -32.11 -10.10 1.73
N GLY A 100 -31.04 -9.64 1.08
CA GLY A 100 -30.55 -8.29 1.27
C GLY A 100 -29.52 -7.88 0.24
N THR A 101 -29.05 -6.65 0.36
CA THR A 101 -27.96 -6.11 -0.47
C THR A 101 -26.68 -5.94 0.36
N CYS A 102 -25.52 -6.01 -0.29
CA CYS A 102 -24.23 -5.81 0.37
C CYS A 102 -23.92 -4.31 0.46
N SER A 103 -23.79 -3.79 1.68
CA SER A 103 -23.08 -2.55 1.97
C SER A 103 -21.58 -2.84 1.84
N SER A 104 -21.07 -2.71 0.61
CA SER A 104 -19.70 -3.08 0.25
C SER A 104 -18.67 -1.99 0.58
N GLY A 105 -17.40 -2.36 0.50
CA GLY A 105 -16.25 -1.45 0.65
C GLY A 105 -15.63 -1.51 2.05
N SER A 106 -14.46 -0.88 2.22
CA SER A 106 -13.70 -0.92 3.46
C SER A 106 -14.42 -0.29 4.66
N ASN A 107 -15.40 0.60 4.38
CA ASN A 107 -16.32 1.19 5.36
C ASN A 107 -17.72 0.55 5.33
N GLY A 108 -17.92 -0.46 4.50
CA GLY A 108 -19.19 -1.17 4.37
C GLY A 108 -19.52 -1.94 5.65
N THR A 109 -20.81 -2.09 5.92
CA THR A 109 -21.31 -2.68 7.18
C THR A 109 -21.83 -4.11 7.02
N GLY A 110 -21.77 -4.67 5.80
CA GLY A 110 -22.25 -6.02 5.50
C GLY A 110 -23.66 -6.00 4.93
N CYS A 111 -24.53 -6.91 5.37
CA CYS A 111 -25.85 -7.06 4.75
C CYS A 111 -26.85 -6.00 5.22
N ILE A 112 -27.50 -5.34 4.25
CA ILE A 112 -28.69 -4.52 4.44
C ILE A 112 -29.89 -5.39 4.08
N CYS A 113 -30.70 -5.76 5.07
CA CYS A 113 -31.83 -6.66 4.85
C CYS A 113 -32.99 -5.98 4.17
N ASN A 114 -33.62 -6.72 3.25
CA ASN A 114 -34.89 -6.34 2.65
C ASN A 114 -35.99 -6.33 3.70
N GLU A 115 -37.09 -5.62 3.41
CA GLU A 115 -38.25 -5.56 4.29
C GLU A 115 -38.77 -6.97 4.61
N GLY A 116 -39.08 -7.21 5.89
CA GLY A 116 -39.54 -8.51 6.39
C GLY A 116 -38.44 -9.53 6.69
N TYR A 117 -37.15 -9.17 6.59
CA TYR A 117 -36.02 -10.04 6.95
C TYR A 117 -35.08 -9.40 7.97
N LYS A 118 -34.44 -10.24 8.80
CA LYS A 118 -33.43 -9.87 9.80
C LYS A 118 -32.32 -10.91 9.91
N GLY A 119 -31.26 -10.57 10.64
CA GLY A 119 -30.09 -11.42 10.85
C GLY A 119 -28.84 -10.85 10.18
N THR A 120 -27.67 -11.40 10.50
CA THR A 120 -26.38 -10.95 9.93
C THR A 120 -26.32 -11.17 8.42
N TYR A 121 -27.01 -12.19 7.93
CA TYR A 121 -27.07 -12.57 6.52
C TYR A 121 -28.48 -12.43 5.94
N CYS A 122 -29.39 -11.77 6.64
CA CYS A 122 -30.79 -11.62 6.25
C CYS A 122 -31.49 -12.97 6.00
N GLU A 123 -31.17 -13.93 6.85
CA GLU A 123 -31.61 -15.32 6.77
C GLU A 123 -32.95 -15.57 7.48
N THR A 124 -33.34 -14.71 8.41
CA THR A 124 -34.53 -14.92 9.26
C THR A 124 -35.68 -14.06 8.77
N LYS A 125 -36.83 -14.67 8.48
CA LYS A 125 -38.08 -13.94 8.22
C LYS A 125 -38.61 -13.34 9.53
N ILE A 126 -39.08 -12.09 9.46
CA ILE A 126 -39.74 -11.45 10.59
C ILE A 126 -41.17 -11.97 10.62
N ASP A 127 -41.47 -12.82 11.60
CA ASP A 127 -42.84 -13.25 11.86
C ASP A 127 -43.62 -12.10 12.54
N SER A 128 -44.75 -11.76 11.93
CA SER A 128 -45.69 -10.71 12.32
C SER A 128 -46.75 -11.20 13.29
#